data_AF-A0A972L5C7-F1
#
_entry.id   AF-A0A972L5C7-F1
#
_cell.length_a   1.000
_cell.length_b   1.000
_cell.length_c   1.000
_cell.angle_alpha   90.00
_cell.angle_beta   90.00
_cell.angle_gamma   90.00
#
_symmetry.space_group_name_H-M   'P 1'
#
loop_
_entity.id
_entity.type
_entity.pdbx_description
1 polymer ?
#
loop_
_entity_poly.entity_id
_entity_poly.type
_entity_poly.pdbx_seq_one_letter_code
_entity_poly.pdbx_strand_id
1 'polypeptide(L)'
;MRKSILLLLLLFLSLSLVIGVPAETWKSEFEKICANVPTASSLSTERIRQLIKESNQLTKTVEAVQDPQKKVYLFRLKKCRNFFQFILNGRTDRNPDGAKAPPK
;
A
#
# COMPACT_ATOMS: atom_id res chain seq x y z
N MET A 1 50.40 0.68 5.62
CA MET A 1 49.30 -0.27 5.89
C MET A 1 48.12 0.35 6.64
N ARG A 2 48.28 0.94 7.85
CA ARG A 2 47.17 1.57 8.59
C ARG A 2 46.43 2.71 7.86
N LYS A 3 47.15 3.57 7.12
CA LYS A 3 46.56 4.69 6.34
C LYS A 3 45.74 4.22 5.13
N SER A 4 46.18 3.14 4.47
CA SER A 4 45.49 2.53 3.33
C SER A 4 44.19 1.85 3.74
N ILE A 5 44.15 1.23 4.93
CA ILE A 5 42.94 0.66 5.52
C ILE A 5 41.93 1.76 5.88
N LEU A 6 42.40 2.89 6.43
CA LEU A 6 41.53 4.03 6.72
C LEU A 6 40.92 4.64 5.45
N LEU A 7 41.70 4.76 4.37
CA LEU A 7 41.23 5.26 3.08
C LEU A 7 40.18 4.32 2.44
N LEU A 8 40.38 3.00 2.54
CA LEU A 8 39.41 2.02 2.03
C LEU A 8 38.11 2.00 2.85
N LEU A 9 38.20 2.17 4.17
CA LEU A 9 37.02 2.29 5.05
C LEU A 9 36.25 3.59 4.80
N LEU A 10 36.93 4.71 4.56
CA LEU A 10 36.29 5.98 4.20
C LEU A 10 35.63 5.94 2.81
N LEU A 11 36.24 5.25 1.84
CA LEU A 11 35.64 4.99 0.53
C LEU A 11 34.37 4.14 0.64
N PHE A 12 34.39 3.06 1.43
CA PHE A 12 33.21 2.21 1.68
C PHE A 12 32.09 2.94 2.43
N LEU A 13 32.44 3.81 3.39
CA LEU A 13 31.48 4.58 4.16
C LEU A 13 30.78 5.64 3.30
N SER A 14 31.50 6.25 2.36
CA SER A 14 30.92 7.21 1.41
C SER A 14 29.99 6.55 0.39
N LEU A 15 30.27 5.30 -0.02
CA LEU A 15 29.46 4.55 -0.97
C LEU A 15 28.10 4.14 -0.39
N SER A 16 28.02 3.94 0.93
CA SER A 16 26.80 3.55 1.63
C SER A 16 25.80 4.72 1.81
N LEU A 17 26.25 5.97 1.67
CA LEU A 17 25.44 7.16 1.94
C LEU A 17 24.54 7.57 0.74
N VAL A 18 24.69 6.94 -0.43
CA VAL A 18 23.98 7.28 -1.67
C VAL A 18 22.66 6.51 -1.85
N ILE A 19 22.34 5.54 -0.98
CA ILE A 19 21.10 4.76 -1.06
C ILE A 19 19.98 5.45 -0.26
N GLY A 20 19.78 6.74 -0.51
CA GLY A 20 18.50 7.38 -0.21
C GLY A 20 17.53 7.03 -1.32
N VAL A 21 16.92 5.84 -1.30
CA VAL A 21 15.87 5.47 -2.27
C VAL A 21 14.68 6.38 -1.98
N PRO A 22 14.30 7.34 -2.85
CA PRO A 22 12.95 7.84 -2.80
C PRO A 22 12.11 6.67 -3.30
N ALA A 23 11.67 5.80 -2.39
CA ALA A 23 10.69 4.79 -2.72
C ALA A 23 9.53 5.56 -3.35
N GLU A 24 9.29 5.36 -4.65
CA GLU A 24 8.20 6.01 -5.35
C GLU A 24 6.96 5.92 -4.47
N THR A 25 6.48 7.07 -4.02
CA THR A 25 5.58 7.18 -2.87
C THR A 25 4.34 6.31 -3.04
N TRP A 26 3.85 6.24 -4.27
CA TRP A 26 2.69 5.44 -4.66
C TRP A 26 2.95 3.93 -4.65
N LYS A 27 4.17 3.45 -4.91
CA LYS A 27 4.52 2.01 -4.80
C LYS A 27 4.53 1.57 -3.32
N SER A 28 5.01 2.43 -2.42
CA SER A 28 4.92 2.16 -0.97
C SER A 28 3.48 2.12 -0.49
N GLU A 29 2.64 3.07 -0.93
CA GLU A 29 1.20 3.08 -0.62
C GLU A 29 0.50 1.84 -1.17
N PHE A 30 0.84 1.43 -2.40
CA PHE A 30 0.34 0.20 -3.00
C PHE A 30 0.63 -1.02 -2.12
N GLU A 31 1.89 -1.20 -1.70
CA GLU A 31 2.28 -2.33 -0.86
C GLU A 31 1.57 -2.30 0.50
N LYS A 32 1.46 -1.12 1.13
CA LYS A 32 0.70 -0.96 2.39
C LYS A 32 -0.75 -1.39 2.24
N ILE A 33 -1.41 -1.05 1.13
CA ILE A 33 -2.81 -1.44 0.89
C ILE A 33 -2.90 -2.95 0.65
N CYS A 34 -2.15 -3.48 -0.32
CA CYS A 34 -2.30 -4.87 -0.76
C CYS A 34 -1.76 -5.90 0.25
N ALA A 35 -0.83 -5.52 1.14
CA ALA A 35 -0.37 -6.36 2.25
C ALA A 35 -1.48 -6.73 3.25
N ASN A 36 -2.61 -6.02 3.25
CA ASN A 36 -3.76 -6.33 4.10
C ASN A 36 -4.65 -7.46 3.54
N VAL A 37 -4.44 -7.92 2.31
CA VAL A 37 -5.28 -8.98 1.70
C VAL A 37 -5.28 -10.27 2.51
N PRO A 38 -4.14 -10.83 2.97
CA PRO A 38 -4.12 -12.09 3.71
C PRO A 38 -4.88 -12.05 5.05
N THR A 39 -4.94 -10.87 5.69
CA THR A 39 -5.57 -10.68 7.01
C THR A 39 -6.90 -9.93 6.93
N ALA A 40 -7.44 -9.65 5.74
CA ALA A 40 -8.60 -8.77 5.59
C ALA A 40 -9.83 -9.24 6.38
N SER A 41 -10.04 -10.56 6.47
CA SER A 41 -11.16 -11.15 7.18
C SER A 41 -11.19 -10.79 8.67
N SER A 42 -10.02 -10.56 9.31
CA SER A 42 -9.90 -10.21 10.72
C SER A 42 -9.87 -8.70 11.00
N LEU A 43 -9.84 -7.86 9.96
CA LEU A 43 -9.85 -6.40 10.12
C LEU A 43 -11.25 -5.89 10.48
N SER A 44 -11.33 -4.75 11.16
CA SER A 44 -12.63 -4.08 11.42
C SER A 44 -13.31 -3.63 10.13
N THR A 45 -14.63 -3.44 10.17
CA THR A 45 -15.41 -2.97 9.01
C THR A 45 -14.96 -1.58 8.57
N GLU A 46 -14.61 -0.73 9.51
CA GLU A 46 -14.09 0.62 9.31
C GLU A 46 -12.75 0.57 8.57
N ARG A 47 -11.84 -0.33 8.97
CA ARG A 47 -10.54 -0.48 8.28
C ARG A 47 -10.72 -1.01 6.86
N ILE A 48 -11.65 -1.94 6.63
CA ILE A 48 -11.97 -2.42 5.28
C ILE A 48 -12.52 -1.29 4.39
N ARG A 49 -13.46 -0.48 4.90
CA ARG A 49 -13.98 0.71 4.19
C ARG A 49 -12.85 1.70 3.86
N GLN A 50 -11.96 1.92 4.82
CA GLN A 50 -10.81 2.80 4.63
C GLN A 50 -9.84 2.26 3.57
N LEU A 51 -9.53 0.96 3.56
CA LEU A 51 -8.69 0.33 2.52
C LEU A 51 -9.30 0.46 1.11
N ILE A 52 -10.64 0.37 0.98
CA ILE A 52 -11.33 0.61 -0.29
C ILE A 52 -11.16 2.07 -0.74
N LYS A 53 -11.31 3.03 0.18
CA LYS A 53 -11.09 4.46 -0.10
C LYS A 53 -9.65 4.75 -0.51
N GLU A 54 -8.68 4.25 0.25
CA GLU A 54 -7.24 4.34 -0.05
C GLU A 54 -6.93 3.77 -1.44
N SER A 55 -7.49 2.59 -1.76
CA SER A 55 -7.33 1.97 -3.09
C SER A 55 -7.85 2.85 -4.22
N ASN A 56 -9.03 3.46 -4.05
CA ASN A 56 -9.62 4.33 -5.07
C ASN A 56 -8.82 5.64 -5.24
N GLN A 57 -8.28 6.20 -4.16
CA GLN A 57 -7.43 7.38 -4.21
C GLN A 57 -6.11 7.07 -4.92
N LEU A 58 -5.44 5.99 -4.52
CA LEU A 58 -4.19 5.57 -5.13
C LEU A 58 -4.37 5.23 -6.62
N THR A 59 -5.50 4.65 -7.02
CA THR A 59 -5.81 4.40 -8.44
C THR A 59 -5.69 5.68 -9.26
N LYS A 60 -6.28 6.80 -8.80
CA LYS A 60 -6.20 8.10 -9.49
C LYS A 60 -4.76 8.62 -9.57
N THR A 61 -4.01 8.47 -8.48
CA THR A 61 -2.59 8.85 -8.44
C THR A 61 -1.78 8.05 -9.47
N VAL A 62 -1.95 6.73 -9.51
CA VAL A 62 -1.19 5.84 -10.41
C VAL A 62 -1.62 5.99 -11.88
N GLU A 63 -2.86 6.37 -12.15
CA GLU A 63 -3.29 6.69 -13.52
C GLU A 63 -2.51 7.89 -14.10
N ALA A 64 -2.23 8.89 -13.26
CA ALA A 64 -1.54 10.12 -13.65
C ALA A 64 -0.01 9.98 -13.79
N VAL A 65 0.61 8.91 -13.26
CA VAL A 65 2.07 8.75 -13.39
C VAL A 65 2.48 8.28 -14.79
N GLN A 66 3.68 8.69 -15.20
CA GLN A 66 4.36 8.20 -16.39
C GLN A 66 5.34 7.07 -16.02
N ASP A 67 4.80 5.96 -15.51
CA ASP A 67 5.56 4.75 -15.20
C ASP A 67 5.12 3.61 -16.15
N PRO A 68 6.05 2.95 -16.90
CA PRO A 68 5.75 1.79 -17.75
C PRO A 68 5.06 0.63 -17.02
N GLN A 69 5.33 0.45 -15.74
CA GLN A 69 4.78 -0.60 -14.89
C GLN A 69 3.38 -0.27 -14.34
N LYS A 70 2.87 0.97 -14.50
CA LYS A 70 1.62 1.41 -13.86
C LYS A 70 0.44 0.48 -14.10
N LYS A 71 0.34 -0.12 -15.29
CA LYS A 71 -0.74 -1.07 -15.65
C LYS A 71 -0.78 -2.29 -14.72
N VAL A 72 0.39 -2.82 -14.33
CA VAL A 72 0.49 -3.99 -13.45
C VAL A 72 -0.03 -3.63 -12.06
N TYR A 73 0.36 -2.46 -11.55
CA TYR A 73 -0.07 -1.99 -10.24
C TYR A 73 -1.55 -1.63 -10.20
N LEU A 74 -2.08 -0.95 -11.23
CA LEU A 74 -3.52 -0.67 -11.35
C LEU A 74 -4.34 -1.97 -11.37
N PHE A 75 -3.89 -2.98 -12.11
CA PHE A 75 -4.55 -4.28 -12.13
C PHE A 75 -4.57 -4.96 -10.76
N ARG A 76 -3.41 -5.03 -10.08
CA ARG A 76 -3.30 -5.61 -8.74
C ARG A 76 -4.11 -4.82 -7.70
N LEU A 77 -4.07 -3.49 -7.74
CA LEU A 77 -4.79 -2.61 -6.83
C LEU A 77 -6.31 -2.79 -6.97
N LYS A 78 -6.81 -2.91 -8.21
CA LYS A 78 -8.22 -3.25 -8.48
C LYS A 78 -8.62 -4.58 -7.85
N LYS A 79 -7.76 -5.60 -7.92
CA LYS A 79 -8.01 -6.90 -7.27
C LYS A 79 -8.05 -6.79 -5.74
N CYS A 80 -7.09 -6.08 -5.12
CA CYS A 80 -7.08 -5.82 -3.67
C CYS A 80 -8.38 -5.11 -3.24
N ARG A 81 -8.76 -4.04 -3.95
CA ARG A 81 -10.00 -3.28 -3.71
C ARG A 81 -11.26 -4.13 -3.83
N ASN A 82 -11.35 -4.96 -4.87
CA ASN A 82 -12.50 -5.85 -5.08
C ASN A 82 -12.60 -6.91 -3.99
N PHE A 83 -11.46 -7.44 -3.51
CA PHE A 83 -11.43 -8.37 -2.41
C PHE A 83 -11.94 -7.72 -1.11
N PHE A 84 -11.48 -6.51 -0.78
CA PHE A 84 -12.01 -5.77 0.36
C PHE A 84 -13.51 -5.49 0.24
N GLN A 85 -14.00 -5.15 -0.96
CA GLN A 85 -15.43 -4.97 -1.23
C GLN A 85 -16.21 -6.27 -1.00
N PHE A 86 -15.69 -7.40 -1.45
CA PHE A 86 -16.31 -8.71 -1.23
C PHE A 86 -16.44 -9.02 0.27
N ILE A 87 -15.38 -8.80 1.05
CA ILE A 87 -15.42 -8.97 2.52
C ILE A 87 -16.46 -8.04 3.16
N LEU A 88 -16.51 -6.78 2.73
CA LEU A 88 -17.48 -5.81 3.25
C LEU A 88 -18.91 -6.22 2.95
N ASN A 89 -19.21 -6.61 1.72
CA ASN A 89 -20.54 -7.05 1.31
C ASN A 89 -20.99 -8.27 2.12
N GLY A 90 -20.11 -9.27 2.26
CA GLY A 90 -20.41 -10.44 3.08
C GLY A 90 -20.64 -10.14 4.56
N ARG A 91 -20.19 -8.99 5.08
CA ARG A 91 -20.53 -8.54 6.45
C ARG A 91 -21.90 -7.86 6.49
N THR A 92 -22.22 -7.04 5.50
CA THR A 92 -23.53 -6.37 5.37
C THR A 92 -24.65 -7.39 5.18
N ASP A 93 -24.45 -8.40 4.33
CA ASP A 93 -25.45 -9.43 4.04
C ASP A 93 -25.74 -10.34 5.25
N ARG A 94 -24.78 -10.47 6.17
CA ARG A 94 -24.93 -11.21 7.43
C ARG A 94 -25.52 -10.37 8.58
N ASN A 95 -25.59 -9.05 8.43
CA ASN A 95 -26.13 -8.14 9.44
C ASN A 95 -26.84 -6.95 8.78
N PRO A 96 -28.10 -7.11 8.34
CA PRO A 96 -28.84 -6.06 7.64
C PRO A 96 -29.11 -4.82 8.52
N ASP A 97 -29.04 -4.96 9.85
CA ASP A 97 -29.30 -3.86 10.80
C ASP A 97 -28.05 -3.01 11.11
N GLY A 98 -26.84 -3.52 10.84
CA GLY A 98 -25.59 -2.77 10.99
C GLY A 98 -25.36 -1.66 9.96
N ALA A 99 -26.26 -1.52 8.98
CA ALA A 99 -26.24 -0.48 7.96
C ALA A 99 -27.05 0.78 8.34
N LYS A 100 -27.81 0.77 9.45
CA LYS A 100 -28.56 1.94 9.91
C LYS A 100 -27.79 2.73 10.99
N ALA A 101 -27.02 3.70 10.48
CA ALA A 101 -26.55 5.00 11.02
C ALA A 101 -26.15 5.17 12.52
N PRO A 102 -25.18 6.06 12.85
CA PRO A 102 -25.19 6.73 14.14
C PRO A 102 -26.26 7.84 14.13
N PRO A 103 -27.35 7.76 14.93
CA PRO A 103 -28.09 8.95 15.34
C PRO A 103 -27.23 9.78 16.31
N LYS A 104 -27.37 11.11 16.20
CA LYS A 104 -26.63 12.14 16.97
C LYS A 104 -26.66 11.92 18.48
#